data_AF-A0A970IPA5-F1
#
_entry.id   AF-A0A970IPA5-F1
#
_cell.length_a   1.000
_cell.length_b   1.000
_cell.length_c   1.000
_cell.angle_alpha   90.00
_cell.angle_beta   90.00
_cell.angle_gamma   90.00
#
_symmetry.space_group_name_H-M   'P 1'
#
loop_
_entity.id
_entity.type
_entity.pdbx_description
1 polymer ?
#
loop_
_entity_poly.entity_id
_entity_poly.type
_entity_poly.pdbx_seq_one_letter_code
_entity_poly.pdbx_strand_id
1 'polypeptide(L)'
;GLGLKACSQGLNVLFKNAAALSTELTEARDNYTLGRLENRIQKSDLLILDELSYISFNRHQSELLFKEVSERSERGSVIVTTNLPFSQWTDLFENTTMVAALVDRLTFKSYVLDMNGESYRLEQTMKSH
;
A
#
# COMPACT_ATOMS: atom_id res chain seq x y z
N GLY A 1 -2.86 10.26 13.60
CA GLY A 1 -2.87 9.86 12.18
C GLY A 1 -4.21 9.22 11.82
N LEU A 2 -4.56 9.16 10.52
CA LEU A 2 -5.84 8.64 10.04
C LEU A 2 -6.13 7.22 10.51
N GLY A 3 -5.13 6.32 10.49
CA GLY A 3 -5.27 4.95 11.00
C GLY A 3 -5.71 4.88 12.47
N LEU A 4 -5.08 5.67 13.35
CA LEU A 4 -5.46 5.72 14.77
C LEU A 4 -6.89 6.25 14.98
N LYS A 5 -7.31 7.23 14.16
CA LYS A 5 -8.68 7.75 14.21
C LYS A 5 -9.68 6.68 13.77
N ALA A 6 -9.39 5.93 12.71
CA ALA A 6 -10.22 4.79 12.29
C ALA A 6 -10.31 3.72 13.41
N CYS A 7 -9.19 3.35 14.04
CA CYS A 7 -9.21 2.44 15.18
C CYS A 7 -10.08 2.97 16.33
N SER A 8 -10.00 4.26 16.66
CA SER A 8 -10.81 4.87 17.73
C SER A 8 -12.32 4.86 17.44
N GLN A 9 -12.70 4.68 16.17
CA GLN A 9 -14.09 4.52 15.73
C GLN A 9 -14.53 3.05 15.67
N GLY A 10 -13.68 2.12 16.13
CA GLY A 10 -13.97 0.69 16.11
C GLY A 10 -13.74 0.01 14.77
N LEU A 11 -13.11 0.68 13.80
CA LEU A 11 -12.77 0.09 12.50
C LEU A 11 -11.52 -0.77 12.60
N ASN A 12 -11.54 -1.92 11.92
CA ASN A 12 -10.42 -2.83 11.80
C ASN A 12 -9.41 -2.27 10.80
N VAL A 13 -8.25 -1.82 11.30
CA VAL A 13 -7.17 -1.28 10.48
C VAL A 13 -6.05 -2.30 10.35
N LEU A 14 -5.66 -2.62 9.12
CA LEU A 14 -4.47 -3.42 8.82
C LEU A 14 -3.38 -2.52 8.28
N PHE A 15 -2.26 -2.42 8.99
CA PHE A 15 -1.09 -1.67 8.55
C PHE A 15 0.02 -2.62 8.09
N LYS A 16 0.59 -2.36 6.91
CA LYS A 16 1.68 -3.14 6.33
C LYS A 16 2.63 -2.24 5.55
N ASN A 17 3.93 -2.43 5.71
CA ASN A 17 4.89 -1.95 4.71
C ASN A 17 4.69 -2.74 3.41
N ALA A 18 4.70 -2.06 2.26
CA ALA A 18 4.39 -2.65 0.96
C ALA A 18 5.32 -3.83 0.61
N ALA A 19 6.62 -3.72 0.91
CA ALA A 19 7.57 -4.79 0.65
C ALA A 19 7.40 -5.97 1.59
N ALA A 20 7.13 -5.71 2.87
CA ALA A 20 6.82 -6.77 3.83
C ALA A 20 5.55 -7.55 3.43
N LEU A 21 4.49 -6.87 2.99
CA LEU A 21 3.28 -7.53 2.52
C LEU A 21 3.52 -8.37 1.27
N SER A 22 4.30 -7.84 0.32
CA SER A 22 4.64 -8.56 -0.91
C SER A 22 5.38 -9.88 -0.63
N THR A 23 6.32 -9.86 0.32
CA THR A 23 6.98 -11.07 0.82
C THR A 23 5.99 -12.00 1.50
N GLU A 24 5.14 -11.51 2.40
CA GLU A 24 4.15 -12.32 3.12
C GLU A 24 3.15 -13.00 2.15
N LEU A 25 2.72 -12.30 1.09
CA LEU A 25 1.87 -12.87 0.04
C LEU A 25 2.59 -14.00 -0.72
N THR A 26 3.87 -13.79 -1.03
CA THR A 26 4.69 -14.81 -1.72
C THR A 26 4.86 -16.05 -0.86
N GLU A 27 5.25 -15.87 0.41
CA GLU A 27 5.40 -16.96 1.37
C GLU A 27 4.07 -17.68 1.63
N ALA A 28 2.97 -16.95 1.74
CA ALA A 28 1.66 -17.55 1.94
C ALA A 28 1.21 -18.38 0.73
N ARG A 29 1.52 -17.92 -0.49
CA ARG A 29 1.30 -18.70 -1.72
C ARG A 29 2.10 -20.00 -1.70
N ASP A 30 3.39 -19.91 -1.44
CA ASP A 30 4.30 -21.06 -1.48
C ASP A 30 3.97 -22.09 -0.38
N ASN A 31 3.39 -21.64 0.73
CA ASN A 31 2.92 -22.49 1.82
C ASN A 31 1.43 -22.87 1.72
N TYR A 32 0.75 -22.62 0.59
CA TYR A 32 -0.69 -22.90 0.38
C TYR A 32 -1.63 -22.28 1.44
N THR A 33 -1.23 -21.16 2.02
CA THR A 33 -2.00 -20.39 3.02
C THR A 33 -2.48 -19.03 2.50
N LEU A 34 -2.23 -18.70 1.22
CA LEU A 34 -2.56 -17.42 0.60
C LEU A 34 -4.01 -16.99 0.89
N GLY A 35 -4.99 -17.86 0.63
CA GLY A 35 -6.39 -17.51 0.85
C GLY A 35 -6.72 -17.10 2.30
N ARG A 36 -5.97 -17.56 3.31
CA ARG A 36 -6.15 -17.10 4.70
C ARG A 36 -5.67 -15.66 4.88
N LEU A 37 -4.54 -15.32 4.27
CA LEU A 37 -3.99 -13.97 4.29
C LEU A 37 -4.90 -13.00 3.52
N GLU A 38 -5.32 -13.36 2.31
CA GLU A 38 -6.25 -12.56 1.49
C GLU A 38 -7.56 -12.30 2.27
N ASN A 39 -8.15 -13.34 2.88
CA ASN A 39 -9.35 -13.18 3.70
C ASN A 39 -9.14 -12.24 4.90
N ARG A 40 -7.96 -12.25 5.53
CA ARG A 40 -7.63 -11.33 6.63
C ARG A 40 -7.53 -9.89 6.12
N ILE A 41 -6.91 -9.68 4.96
CA ILE A 41 -6.79 -8.37 4.32
C ILE A 41 -8.19 -7.86 3.95
N GLN A 42 -9.00 -8.66 3.25
CA GLN A 42 -10.35 -8.27 2.81
C GLN A 42 -11.30 -7.94 3.98
N LYS A 43 -11.15 -8.61 5.14
CA LYS A 43 -11.95 -8.32 6.35
C LYS A 43 -11.58 -7.02 7.07
N SER A 44 -10.42 -6.43 6.79
CA SER A 44 -10.09 -5.11 7.35
C SER A 44 -10.99 -4.04 6.74
N ASP A 45 -11.37 -3.03 7.52
CA ASP A 45 -12.12 -1.86 7.05
C ASP A 45 -11.18 -0.87 6.33
N LEU A 46 -9.94 -0.79 6.79
CA LEU A 46 -8.89 0.04 6.21
C LEU A 46 -7.58 -0.74 6.09
N LEU A 47 -7.04 -0.82 4.87
CA LEU A 47 -5.68 -1.27 4.62
C LEU A 47 -4.77 -0.05 4.44
N ILE A 48 -3.69 0.01 5.20
CA ILE A 48 -2.63 1.02 5.03
C ILE A 48 -1.39 0.30 4.49
N LEU A 49 -1.02 0.63 3.26
CA LEU A 49 0.21 0.21 2.61
C LEU A 49 1.24 1.33 2.70
N ASP A 50 2.22 1.13 3.55
CA ASP A 50 3.26 2.10 3.83
C ASP A 50 4.50 1.87 2.96
N GLU A 51 5.17 2.96 2.58
CA GLU A 51 6.47 2.96 1.90
C GLU A 51 6.49 2.16 0.59
N LEU A 52 5.48 2.32 -0.26
CA LEU A 52 5.52 1.83 -1.64
C LEU A 52 6.58 2.64 -2.42
N SER A 53 7.80 2.12 -2.43
CA SER A 53 9.02 2.84 -2.82
C SER A 53 9.93 1.94 -3.67
N TYR A 54 11.13 2.44 -4.01
CA TYR A 54 12.13 1.88 -4.93
C TYR A 54 12.58 0.41 -4.73
N ILE A 55 12.00 -0.33 -3.78
CA ILE A 55 12.21 -1.78 -3.72
C ILE A 55 11.53 -2.37 -4.95
N SER A 56 12.34 -2.78 -5.94
CA SER A 56 11.85 -3.45 -7.14
C SER A 56 11.27 -4.80 -6.76
N PHE A 57 9.97 -4.95 -6.99
CA PHE A 57 9.29 -6.22 -6.82
C PHE A 57 9.61 -7.10 -8.01
N ASN A 58 9.86 -8.39 -7.77
CA ASN A 58 9.82 -9.32 -8.88
C ASN A 58 8.40 -9.39 -9.47
N ARG A 59 8.26 -9.92 -10.68
CA ARG A 59 6.96 -10.06 -11.34
C ARG A 59 5.85 -10.65 -10.46
N HIS A 60 6.13 -11.72 -9.73
CA HIS A 60 5.12 -12.41 -8.94
C HIS A 60 4.70 -11.63 -7.69
N GLN A 61 5.68 -11.02 -7.02
CA GLN A 61 5.47 -10.10 -5.90
C GLN A 61 4.59 -8.92 -6.31
N SER A 62 4.88 -8.35 -7.49
CA SER A 62 4.09 -7.31 -8.12
C SER A 62 2.66 -7.80 -8.31
N GLU A 63 2.48 -8.87 -9.07
CA GLU A 63 1.17 -9.44 -9.44
C GLU A 63 0.29 -9.72 -8.21
N LEU A 64 0.85 -10.29 -7.15
CA LEU A 64 0.12 -10.58 -5.91
C LEU A 64 -0.29 -9.30 -5.17
N LEU A 65 0.62 -8.35 -4.98
CA LEU A 65 0.30 -7.08 -4.32
C LEU A 65 -0.77 -6.31 -5.11
N PHE A 66 -0.66 -6.29 -6.44
CA PHE A 66 -1.64 -5.69 -7.33
C PHE A 66 -3.02 -6.32 -7.20
N LYS A 67 -3.09 -7.65 -7.18
CA LYS A 67 -4.34 -8.37 -7.02
C LYS A 67 -5.03 -7.94 -5.74
N GLU A 68 -4.33 -7.93 -4.61
CA GLU A 68 -4.90 -7.55 -3.32
C GLU A 68 -5.43 -6.12 -3.29
N VAL A 69 -4.67 -5.16 -3.82
CA VAL A 69 -5.10 -3.76 -3.87
C VAL A 69 -6.28 -3.57 -4.83
N SER A 70 -6.25 -4.24 -5.99
CA SER A 70 -7.31 -4.14 -7.01
C SER A 70 -8.61 -4.78 -6.54
N GLU A 71 -8.56 -5.92 -5.86
CA GLU A 71 -9.77 -6.56 -5.29
C GLU A 71 -10.42 -5.69 -4.22
N ARG A 72 -9.62 -4.83 -3.56
CA ARG A 72 -10.07 -3.96 -2.49
C ARG A 72 -10.55 -2.59 -2.95
N SER A 73 -10.08 -2.06 -4.10
CA SER A 73 -10.33 -0.68 -4.55
C SER A 73 -11.81 -0.29 -4.68
N GLU A 74 -12.72 -1.25 -4.67
CA GLU A 74 -14.18 -1.02 -4.66
C GLU A 74 -14.92 -1.61 -3.45
N ARG A 75 -14.21 -2.33 -2.58
CA ARG A 75 -14.80 -3.08 -1.45
C ARG A 75 -14.40 -2.54 -0.09
N GLY A 76 -13.24 -1.89 0.02
CA GLY A 76 -12.74 -1.35 1.28
C GLY A 76 -11.75 -0.22 1.06
N SER A 77 -11.52 0.59 2.09
CA SER A 77 -10.60 1.72 1.97
C SER A 77 -9.14 1.25 1.94
N VAL A 78 -8.34 1.94 1.13
CA VAL A 78 -6.88 1.76 1.03
C VAL A 78 -6.22 3.12 1.20
N ILE A 79 -5.19 3.19 2.04
CA ILE A 79 -4.25 4.30 2.08
C ILE A 79 -2.91 3.76 1.60
N VAL A 80 -2.30 4.44 0.65
CA VAL A 80 -0.95 4.15 0.19
C VAL A 80 -0.07 5.35 0.52
N THR A 81 1.10 5.11 1.11
CA THR A 81 2.16 6.13 1.20
C THR A 81 3.29 5.75 0.26
N THR A 82 3.83 6.74 -0.43
CA THR A 82 4.91 6.57 -1.40
C THR A 82 5.75 7.83 -1.43
N ASN A 83 7.05 7.67 -1.63
CA ASN A 83 7.96 8.75 -1.96
C ASN A 83 8.16 8.90 -3.48
N LEU A 84 7.37 8.17 -4.29
CA LEU A 84 7.46 8.14 -5.74
C LEU A 84 6.25 8.83 -6.36
N PRO A 85 6.47 9.71 -7.37
CA PRO A 85 5.37 10.16 -8.20
C PRO A 85 4.78 8.97 -8.98
N PHE A 86 3.49 9.05 -9.35
CA PHE A 86 2.82 7.99 -10.13
C PHE A 86 3.56 7.66 -11.43
N SER A 87 4.24 8.62 -12.05
CA SER A 87 5.06 8.39 -13.26
C SER A 87 6.23 7.42 -13.06
N GLN A 88 6.72 7.25 -11.82
CA GLN A 88 7.80 6.31 -11.49
C GLN A 88 7.26 4.95 -11.02
N TRP A 89 5.96 4.76 -10.91
CA TRP A 89 5.41 3.46 -10.53
C TRP A 89 5.65 2.40 -11.61
N THR A 90 5.83 2.80 -12.88
CA THR A 90 6.23 1.88 -13.95
C THR A 90 7.60 1.24 -13.71
N ASP A 91 8.44 1.84 -12.87
CA ASP A 91 9.77 1.31 -12.54
C ASP A 91 9.71 0.28 -11.40
N LEU A 92 8.62 0.26 -10.63
CA LEU A 92 8.39 -0.71 -9.55
C LEU A 92 7.91 -2.07 -10.05
N PHE A 93 7.37 -2.10 -11.27
CA PHE A 93 6.56 -3.20 -11.76
C PHE A 93 6.91 -3.53 -13.21
N GLU A 94 7.21 -4.80 -13.51
CA GLU A 94 7.62 -5.21 -14.86
C GLU A 94 6.55 -5.00 -15.95
N ASN A 95 5.26 -4.94 -15.57
CA ASN A 95 4.14 -4.82 -16.51
C ASN A 95 3.48 -3.43 -16.40
N THR A 96 3.82 -2.54 -17.32
CA THR A 96 3.29 -1.16 -17.39
C THR A 96 1.77 -1.09 -17.51
N THR A 97 1.13 -2.03 -18.21
CA THR A 97 -0.34 -2.11 -18.31
C THR A 97 -0.99 -2.38 -16.95
N MET A 98 -0.35 -3.23 -16.13
CA MET A 98 -0.82 -3.53 -14.78
C MET A 98 -0.71 -2.30 -13.87
N VAL A 99 0.39 -1.55 -13.99
CA VAL A 99 0.57 -0.29 -13.26
C VAL A 99 -0.51 0.71 -13.60
N ALA A 100 -0.74 0.95 -14.89
CA ALA A 100 -1.76 1.89 -15.34
C ALA A 100 -3.15 1.52 -14.79
N ALA A 101 -3.50 0.23 -14.83
CA ALA A 101 -4.77 -0.26 -14.32
C ALA A 101 -4.88 -0.18 -12.79
N LEU A 102 -3.77 -0.26 -12.03
CA LEU A 102 -3.79 -0.03 -10.60
C LEU A 102 -3.94 1.46 -10.27
N VAL A 103 -3.17 2.32 -10.94
CA VAL A 103 -3.22 3.77 -10.72
C VAL A 103 -4.64 4.25 -11.01
N ASP A 104 -5.27 3.80 -12.09
CA ASP A 104 -6.68 4.09 -12.39
C ASP A 104 -7.60 3.69 -11.22
N ARG A 105 -7.50 2.45 -10.73
CA ARG A 105 -8.30 1.95 -9.59
C ARG A 105 -8.04 2.69 -8.28
N LEU A 106 -6.79 3.02 -7.99
CA LEU A 106 -6.40 3.72 -6.77
C LEU A 106 -6.79 5.19 -6.81
N THR A 107 -6.81 5.80 -8.00
CA THR A 107 -7.16 7.21 -8.16
C THR A 107 -8.68 7.41 -8.26
N PHE A 108 -9.42 6.38 -8.66
CA PHE A 108 -10.88 6.38 -8.67
C PHE A 108 -11.46 6.57 -7.25
N LYS A 109 -12.26 7.62 -7.05
CA LYS A 109 -12.86 8.00 -5.74
C LYS A 109 -11.83 8.17 -4.61
N SER A 110 -10.65 8.69 -4.95
CA SER A 110 -9.56 8.87 -3.99
C SER A 110 -9.29 10.33 -3.65
N TYR A 111 -8.51 10.52 -2.59
CA TYR A 111 -7.88 11.80 -2.28
C TYR A 111 -6.37 11.63 -2.45
N VAL A 112 -5.80 12.27 -3.47
CA VAL A 112 -4.35 12.33 -3.67
C VAL A 112 -3.84 13.54 -2.88
N LEU A 113 -3.02 13.28 -1.87
CA LEU A 113 -2.40 14.31 -1.04
C LEU A 113 -0.93 14.42 -1.40
N ASP A 114 -0.57 15.50 -2.07
CA ASP A 114 0.84 15.79 -2.36
C ASP A 114 1.51 16.42 -1.13
N MET A 115 2.53 15.74 -0.60
CA MET A 115 3.20 16.10 0.66
C MET A 115 4.51 16.85 0.41
N ASN A 116 4.48 17.93 -0.38
CA ASN A 116 5.64 18.78 -0.70
C ASN A 116 6.14 19.69 0.45
N GLY A 117 5.94 19.29 1.70
CA GLY A 117 6.36 20.04 2.89
C GLY A 117 7.79 19.72 3.33
N GLU A 118 8.35 20.55 4.22
CA GLU A 118 9.62 20.23 4.87
C GLU A 118 9.51 18.95 5.70
N SER A 119 10.62 18.21 5.80
CA SER A 119 10.66 16.98 6.57
C SER A 119 10.42 17.28 8.05
N TYR A 120 9.28 16.84 8.57
CA TYR A 120 8.96 16.95 9.99
C TYR A 120 10.05 16.34 10.89
N ARG A 121 10.68 15.23 10.45
CA ARG A 121 11.78 14.58 11.19
C ARG A 121 13.01 15.49 11.27
N LEU A 122 13.32 16.21 10.19
CA LEU A 122 14.42 17.17 10.15
C LEU A 122 14.15 18.34 11.09
N GLU A 123 12.95 18.93 11.03
CA GLU A 123 12.56 20.01 11.94
C GLU A 123 12.67 19.61 13.42
N GLN A 124 12.22 18.41 13.78
CA GLN A 124 12.30 17.92 15.16
C GLN A 124 13.76 17.77 15.60
N THR A 125 14.62 17.23 14.73
CA THR A 125 16.06 17.08 15.01
C THR A 125 16.73 18.45 15.21
N MET A 126 16.36 19.45 14.41
CA MET A 126 16.87 20.83 14.53
C MET A 126 16.35 21.56 15.78
N LYS A 127 15.14 21.25 16.26
CA LYS A 127 14.56 21.83 17.48
C LYS A 127 15.11 21.20 18.77
N SER A 128 15.66 19.99 18.69
CA SER A 128 16.27 19.28 19.82
C SER A 128 17.76 19.61 20.05
N HIS A 129 18.34 20.48 19.23
CA HIS A 129 19.68 21.05 19.39
C HIS A 129 19.60 22.53 19.77
#